data_AF-A0A950SEK6-F1
#
_entry.id   AF-A0A950SEK6-F1
#
_cell.length_a   1.000
_cell.length_b   1.000
_cell.length_c   1.000
_cell.angle_alpha   90.00
_cell.angle_beta   90.00
_cell.angle_gamma   90.00
#
_symmetry.space_group_name_H-M   'P 1'
#
loop_
_entity.id
_entity.type
_entity.pdbx_description
1 polymer ?
#
loop_
_entity_poly.entity_id
_entity_poly.type
_entity_poly.pdbx_seq_one_letter_code
_entity_poly.pdbx_strand_id
1 'polypeptide(L)'
;MDGTSITFGIRGPIAPEDVPGLCRRVSSLLERSGAAVAWCELHDVSADATAVDALARMQLAARRHGAQVRLRGASAELLSLIAFTGLADVVF
;
A
#
# COMPACT_ATOMS: atom_id res chain seq x y z
N MET A 1 -11.15 13.24 -15.33
CA MET A 1 -11.23 13.80 -13.97
C MET A 1 -9.84 13.68 -13.38
N ASP A 2 -9.10 14.78 -13.32
CA ASP A 2 -7.79 14.78 -12.65
C ASP A 2 -8.06 14.78 -11.15
N GLY A 3 -8.32 13.58 -10.62
CA GLY A 3 -8.53 13.40 -9.18
C GLY A 3 -7.25 13.76 -8.44
N THR A 4 -7.38 14.54 -7.37
CA THR A 4 -6.28 14.87 -6.46
C THR A 4 -5.56 13.59 -6.04
N SER A 5 -4.24 13.57 -6.16
CA SER A 5 -3.39 12.46 -5.72
C SER A 5 -2.43 12.90 -4.63
N ILE A 6 -2.12 11.99 -3.70
CA ILE A 6 -1.07 12.18 -2.69
C ILE A 6 0.07 11.17 -2.92
N THR A 7 1.26 11.48 -2.40
CA THR A 7 2.39 10.55 -2.41
C THR A 7 2.93 10.40 -0.99
N PHE A 8 3.31 9.19 -0.60
CA PHE A 8 3.98 8.88 0.66
C PHE A 8 4.96 7.73 0.48
N GLY A 9 5.96 7.63 1.36
CA GLY A 9 6.96 6.57 1.33
C GLY A 9 6.82 5.60 2.51
N ILE A 10 7.13 4.33 2.27
CA ILE A 10 7.32 3.30 3.30
C ILE A 10 8.76 2.79 3.20
N ARG A 11 9.45 2.81 4.33
CA ARG A 11 10.79 2.22 4.47
C ARG A 11 10.68 0.93 5.26
N GLY A 12 11.27 -0.14 4.74
CA GLY A 12 11.35 -1.43 5.43
C GLY A 12 12.48 -1.51 6.47
N PRO A 13 12.60 -2.65 7.16
CA PRO A 13 11.66 -3.78 7.10
C PRO A 13 10.30 -3.42 7.73
N ILE A 14 9.22 -4.06 7.27
CA ILE A 14 7.89 -3.90 7.86
C ILE A 14 7.72 -5.03 8.87
N ALA A 15 7.52 -4.71 10.14
CA ALA A 15 7.21 -5.71 11.15
C ALA A 15 5.69 -5.96 11.22
N PRO A 16 5.22 -7.15 11.62
CA PRO A 16 3.80 -7.44 11.74
C PRO A 16 3.02 -6.44 12.61
N GLU A 17 3.65 -5.94 13.67
CA GLU A 17 3.09 -4.94 14.58
C GLU A 17 2.88 -3.56 13.94
N ASP A 18 3.58 -3.24 12.84
CA ASP A 18 3.46 -1.96 12.14
C ASP A 18 2.19 -1.87 11.32
N VAL A 19 1.67 -3.02 10.86
CA VAL A 19 0.59 -3.13 9.88
C VAL A 19 -0.68 -2.36 10.29
N PRO A 20 -1.20 -2.48 11.54
CA PRO A 20 -2.35 -1.69 11.97
C PRO A 20 -2.06 -0.18 11.96
N GLY A 21 -0.83 0.22 12.29
CA GLY A 21 -0.39 1.60 12.28
C GLY A 21 -0.31 2.20 10.88
N LEU A 22 0.22 1.44 9.92
CA LEU A 22 0.27 1.81 8.50
C LEU A 22 -1.13 2.01 7.92
N CYS A 23 -2.04 1.06 8.16
CA CYS A 23 -3.42 1.16 7.68
C CYS A 23 -4.12 2.41 8.22
N ARG A 24 -3.98 2.71 9.51
CA ARG A 24 -4.55 3.92 10.13
C ARG A 24 -3.99 5.18 9.51
N ARG A 25 -2.67 5.25 9.29
CA ARG A 25 -2.01 6.41 8.68
C ARG A 25 -2.48 6.65 7.24
N VAL A 26 -2.63 5.58 6.44
CA VAL A 26 -3.15 5.67 5.07
C VAL A 26 -4.60 6.16 5.07
N SER A 27 -5.48 5.58 5.89
CA SER A 27 -6.86 6.07 6.05
C SER A 27 -6.91 7.56 6.38
N SER A 28 -6.18 8.00 7.40
CA SER A 28 -6.17 9.40 7.80
C SER A 28 -5.56 10.34 6.74
N LEU A 29 -4.59 9.87 5.95
CA LEU A 29 -4.04 10.63 4.82
C LEU A 29 -5.08 10.83 3.72
N LEU A 30 -5.82 9.78 3.37
CA LEU A 30 -6.87 9.81 2.36
C LEU A 30 -8.06 10.68 2.79
N GLU A 31 -8.53 10.51 4.03
CA GLU A 31 -9.61 11.33 4.60
C GLU A 31 -9.29 12.82 4.56
N ARG A 32 -8.08 13.21 4.96
CA ARG A 32 -7.68 14.63 4.99
C ARG A 32 -7.46 15.24 3.61
N SER A 33 -7.00 14.43 2.66
CA SER A 33 -6.67 14.91 1.31
C SER A 33 -7.86 14.89 0.36
N GLY A 34 -8.85 14.03 0.59
CA GLY A 34 -9.90 13.73 -0.39
C GLY A 34 -9.35 13.09 -1.67
N ALA A 35 -8.13 12.57 -1.64
CA ALA A 35 -7.47 12.01 -2.81
C ALA A 35 -8.07 10.66 -3.21
N ALA A 36 -8.33 10.48 -4.50
CA ALA A 36 -8.77 9.19 -5.05
C ALA A 36 -7.61 8.21 -5.26
N VAL A 37 -6.38 8.73 -5.34
CA VAL A 37 -5.16 7.92 -5.57
C VAL A 37 -4.07 8.34 -4.59
N ALA A 38 -3.45 7.36 -3.93
CA ALA A 38 -2.27 7.57 -3.13
C ALA A 38 -1.10 6.73 -3.65
N TRP A 39 -0.05 7.39 -4.14
CA TRP A 39 1.18 6.74 -4.57
C TRP A 39 2.03 6.38 -3.36
N CYS A 40 2.34 5.09 -3.21
CA CYS A 40 3.17 4.56 -2.14
C CYS A 40 4.54 4.18 -2.71
N GLU A 41 5.57 4.91 -2.32
CA GLU A 41 6.96 4.63 -2.69
C GLU A 41 7.56 3.64 -1.68
N LEU A 42 8.01 2.49 -2.16
CA LEU A 42 8.62 1.46 -1.33
C LEU A 42 10.14 1.59 -1.37
N HIS A 43 10.75 1.58 -0.19
CA HIS A 43 12.20 1.61 -0.02
C HIS A 43 12.63 0.50 0.93
N ASP A 44 13.56 -0.36 0.51
CA ASP A 44 14.14 -1.43 1.33
C ASP A 44 13.08 -2.38 1.95
N VAL A 45 11.95 -2.59 1.24
CA VAL A 45 10.87 -3.50 1.68
C VAL A 45 11.17 -4.92 1.21
N SER A 46 11.28 -5.84 2.16
CA SER A 46 11.49 -7.26 1.90
C SER A 46 10.33 -7.90 1.13
N ALA A 47 10.65 -8.87 0.27
CA ALA A 47 9.65 -9.72 -0.38
C ALA A 47 9.23 -10.86 0.55
N ASP A 48 8.41 -10.56 1.55
CA ASP A 48 7.89 -11.53 2.52
C ASP A 48 6.37 -11.40 2.73
N ALA A 49 5.82 -12.34 3.50
CA ALA A 49 4.38 -12.38 3.78
C ALA A 49 3.89 -11.16 4.57
N THR A 50 4.75 -10.54 5.39
CA THR A 50 4.39 -9.35 6.17
C THR A 50 4.24 -8.13 5.28
N ALA A 51 5.14 -7.94 4.32
CA ALA A 51 5.01 -6.91 3.30
C ALA A 51 3.74 -7.10 2.46
N VAL A 52 3.45 -8.33 2.03
CA VAL A 52 2.21 -8.63 1.28
C VAL A 52 0.96 -8.33 2.10
N ASP A 53 0.89 -8.78 3.37
CA ASP A 53 -0.24 -8.50 4.27
C ASP A 53 -0.42 -7.00 4.49
N ALA A 54 0.67 -6.26 4.71
CA ALA A 54 0.65 -4.82 4.87
C ALA A 54 0.07 -4.11 3.63
N LEU A 55 0.57 -4.45 2.44
CA LEU A 55 0.12 -3.85 1.18
C LEU A 55 -1.35 -4.16 0.90
N ALA A 56 -1.78 -5.40 1.09
CA ALA A 56 -3.17 -5.81 0.89
C ALA A 56 -4.12 -5.09 1.87
N ARG A 57 -3.73 -4.95 3.14
CA ARG A 57 -4.56 -4.24 4.13
C ARG A 57 -4.58 -2.73 3.92
N MET A 58 -3.49 -2.12 3.49
CA MET A 58 -3.48 -0.70 3.10
C MET A 58 -4.39 -0.45 1.90
N GLN A 59 -4.39 -1.34 0.91
CA GLN A 59 -5.32 -1.24 -0.20
C GLN A 59 -6.77 -1.36 0.28
N LEU A 60 -7.08 -2.34 1.14
CA LEU A 60 -8.41 -2.47 1.72
C LEU A 60 -8.83 -1.22 2.48
N ALA A 61 -7.92 -0.62 3.25
CA ALA A 61 -8.16 0.65 3.94
C ALA A 61 -8.49 1.77 2.94
N ALA A 62 -7.72 1.91 1.87
CA ALA A 62 -7.97 2.91 0.84
C ALA A 62 -9.31 2.71 0.11
N ARG A 63 -9.65 1.47 -0.24
CA ARG A 63 -10.91 1.13 -0.92
C ARG A 63 -12.13 1.52 -0.08
N ARG A 64 -12.06 1.42 1.27
CA ARG A 64 -13.11 1.88 2.18
C ARG A 64 -13.34 3.40 2.13
N HIS A 65 -12.35 4.16 1.68
CA HIS A 65 -12.45 5.61 1.44
C HIS A 65 -12.72 5.96 -0.03
N GLY A 66 -13.06 4.98 -0.88
CA GLY A 66 -13.27 5.21 -2.31
C GLY A 66 -11.99 5.55 -3.08
N ALA A 67 -10.83 5.21 -2.51
CA ALA A 67 -9.52 5.50 -3.07
C ALA A 67 -8.72 4.22 -3.38
N GLN A 68 -7.58 4.39 -4.04
CA GLN A 68 -6.61 3.33 -4.34
C GLN A 68 -5.21 3.71 -3.88
N VAL A 69 -4.47 2.76 -3.31
CA VAL A 69 -3.01 2.86 -3.18
C VAL A 69 -2.39 2.29 -4.46
N ARG A 70 -1.41 2.99 -5.02
CA ARG A 70 -0.62 2.52 -6.16
C ARG A 70 0.85 2.48 -5.79
N LEU A 71 1.49 1.35 -6.05
CA LEU A 71 2.86 1.11 -5.63
C LEU A 71 3.87 1.65 -6.64
N ARG A 72 4.98 2.18 -6.13
CA ARG A 72 6.19 2.53 -6.87
C ARG A 72 7.41 1.97 -6.14
N GLY A 73 8.38 1.46 -6.90
CA GLY A 73 9.61 0.91 -6.32
C GLY A 73 9.47 -0.49 -5.70
N ALA A 74 8.35 -1.20 -5.92
CA ALA A 74 8.25 -2.61 -5.54
C ALA A 74 9.28 -3.45 -6.32
N SER A 75 10.04 -4.28 -5.62
CA SER A 75 11.03 -5.16 -6.25
C SER A 75 10.34 -6.27 -7.07
N ALA A 76 11.05 -6.84 -8.04
CA ALA A 76 10.52 -7.93 -8.86
C ALA A 76 10.15 -9.16 -8.00
N GLU A 77 10.90 -9.44 -6.93
CA GLU A 77 10.61 -10.52 -5.99
C GLU A 77 9.29 -10.25 -5.24
N LEU A 78 9.08 -9.02 -4.76
CA LEU A 78 7.84 -8.66 -4.07
C LEU A 78 6.64 -8.72 -5.01
N LEU A 79 6.78 -8.23 -6.25
CA LEU A 79 5.73 -8.35 -7.27
C LEU A 79 5.40 -9.82 -7.58
N SER A 80 6.42 -10.68 -7.68
CA SER A 80 6.25 -12.12 -7.91
C SER A 80 5.55 -12.80 -6.74
N LEU A 81 5.89 -12.42 -5.50
CA LEU A 81 5.24 -12.94 -4.30
C LEU A 81 3.76 -12.52 -4.23
N ILE A 82 3.45 -11.24 -4.51
CA ILE A 82 2.07 -10.75 -4.60
C ILE A 82 1.27 -11.56 -5.62
N ALA A 83 1.83 -11.76 -6.81
CA ALA A 83 1.19 -12.58 -7.85
C ALA A 83 0.98 -14.03 -7.40
N PHE A 84 2.00 -14.64 -6.77
CA PHE A 84 1.94 -16.00 -6.23
C PHE A 84 0.83 -16.17 -5.19
N THR A 85 0.62 -15.17 -4.33
CA THR A 85 -0.47 -15.21 -3.33
C THR A 85 -1.88 -15.02 -3.91
N GLY A 86 -2.01 -14.72 -5.21
CA GLY A 86 -3.31 -14.42 -5.83
C GLY A 86 -3.86 -13.03 -5.46
N LEU A 87 -3.03 -12.14 -4.89
CA LEU A 87 -3.44 -10.80 -4.44
C LEU A 87 -3.12 -9.70 -5.45
N ALA A 88 -2.69 -10.05 -6.66
CA ALA A 88 -2.39 -9.09 -7.72
C ALA A 88 -3.55 -8.10 -7.97
N ASP A 89 -4.77 -8.58 -8.17
CA ASP A 89 -5.96 -7.73 -8.45
C ASP A 89 -6.44 -6.93 -7.22
N VAL A 90 -5.88 -7.23 -6.05
CA VAL A 90 -6.08 -6.44 -4.85
C VAL A 90 -5.05 -5.32 -4.83
N VAL A 91 -3.78 -5.68 -4.85
CA VAL A 91 -2.64 -4.79 -4.57
C VAL A 91 -2.26 -3.90 -5.76
N PHE A 92 -2.54 -4.32 -6.99
CA PHE A 92 -2.30 -3.55 -8.22
C PHE A 92 -3.49 -2.70 -8.65
#